data_AF-A0A920F682-F1
#
_entry.id   AF-A0A920F682-F1
#
_cell.length_a   1.000
_cell.length_b   1.000
_cell.length_c   1.000
_cell.angle_alpha   90.00
_cell.angle_beta   90.00
_cell.angle_gamma   90.00
#
_symmetry.space_group_name_H-M   'P 1'
#
loop_
_entity.id
_entity.type
_entity.pdbx_description
1 polymer ?
#
loop_
_entity_poly.entity_id
_entity_poly.type
_entity_poly.pdbx_seq_one_letter_code
_entity_poly.pdbx_strand_id
1 'polypeptide(L)'
;MKTAAFVPVPDEDLPVLLPDNVDFEKVGNPLENHPSWKFTKCPSCERDALRETDTFDTFFESSWYFNRFCDAKGEVAFDQKSAQYWLPVDQYIGGVEHAVLHLLYSRFFTRALRKCGYLNIDEPFDGLMTQGMVCHETYKDSTGWLFSKPGNEKRCRRVRKF
;
A
#
# COMPACT_ATOMS: atom_id res chain seq x y z
N MET A 1 37.94 -10.29 2.27
CA MET A 1 36.57 -10.76 1.96
C MET A 1 35.61 -9.68 2.45
N LYS A 2 34.89 -9.00 1.56
CA LYS A 2 33.81 -8.09 1.93
C LYS A 2 32.56 -8.94 2.14
N THR A 3 32.19 -9.20 3.39
CA THR A 3 30.86 -9.75 3.69
C THR A 3 29.85 -8.65 3.41
N ALA A 4 29.11 -8.79 2.30
CA ALA A 4 27.92 -8.01 2.00
C ALA A 4 26.83 -8.41 3.01
N ALA A 5 26.88 -7.78 4.18
CA ALA A 5 25.88 -7.98 5.23
C ALA A 5 24.83 -6.86 5.11
N PHE A 6 23.55 -7.23 5.10
CA PHE A 6 22.45 -6.27 5.27
C PHE A 6 22.46 -5.77 6.71
N VAL A 7 22.49 -4.46 6.90
CA VAL A 7 22.50 -3.80 8.21
C VAL A 7 21.27 -2.91 8.30
N PRO A 8 20.40 -3.07 9.32
CA PRO A 8 19.25 -2.19 9.49
C PRO A 8 19.69 -0.76 9.78
N VAL A 9 18.88 0.19 9.34
CA VAL A 9 19.03 1.60 9.71
C VAL A 9 18.67 1.74 11.20
N PRO A 10 19.42 2.51 12.01
CA PRO A 10 19.06 2.80 13.40
C PRO A 10 17.68 3.45 13.52
N ASP A 11 16.95 3.19 14.62
CA ASP A 11 15.60 3.71 14.81
C ASP A 11 15.58 5.26 14.85
N GLU A 12 16.63 5.88 15.40
CA GLU A 12 16.79 7.34 15.45
C GLU A 12 17.01 8.00 14.08
N ASP A 13 17.44 7.22 13.08
CA ASP A 13 17.67 7.68 11.71
C ASP A 13 16.42 7.47 10.82
N LEU A 14 15.33 6.93 11.38
CA LEU A 14 14.05 6.84 10.69
C LEU A 14 13.29 8.17 10.74
N PRO A 15 12.52 8.51 9.69
CA PRO A 15 12.32 7.75 8.46
C PRO A 15 13.44 7.96 7.42
N VAL A 16 13.74 6.93 6.63
CA VAL A 16 14.52 7.09 5.39
C VAL A 16 13.61 7.70 4.33
N LEU A 17 13.68 9.02 4.17
CA LEU A 17 12.86 9.75 3.21
C LEU A 17 13.29 9.48 1.77
N LEU A 18 12.30 9.35 0.89
CA LEU A 18 12.53 9.34 -0.55
C LEU A 18 13.07 10.70 -1.00
N PRO A 19 13.94 10.75 -2.03
CA PRO A 19 14.42 12.01 -2.56
C PRO A 19 13.29 12.74 -3.31
N ASP A 20 13.20 14.05 -3.17
CA ASP A 20 12.21 14.87 -3.89
C ASP A 20 12.53 14.97 -5.40
N ASN A 21 13.79 14.77 -5.77
CA ASN A 21 14.32 15.00 -7.13
C ASN A 21 14.62 13.68 -7.87
N VAL A 22 13.56 12.95 -8.25
CA VAL A 22 13.68 11.68 -8.99
C VAL A 22 13.54 11.89 -10.50
N ASP A 23 14.43 11.28 -11.27
CA ASP A 23 14.36 11.22 -12.73
C ASP A 23 13.67 9.92 -13.17
N PHE A 24 12.47 10.04 -13.74
CA PHE A 24 11.66 8.92 -14.22
C PHE A 24 11.82 8.64 -15.72
N GLU A 25 12.61 9.42 -16.45
CA GLU A 25 12.83 9.21 -17.89
C GLU A 25 13.79 8.04 -18.16
N LYS A 26 14.60 7.67 -17.16
CA LYS A 26 15.51 6.52 -17.25
C LYS A 26 14.77 5.22 -17.00
N VAL A 27 15.02 4.24 -17.86
CA VAL A 27 14.54 2.86 -17.66
C VAL A 27 15.21 2.24 -16.43
N GLY A 28 14.42 1.51 -15.63
CA GLY A 28 14.89 0.77 -14.45
C GLY A 28 14.43 1.41 -13.13
N ASN A 29 15.05 1.00 -12.02
CA ASN A 29 14.74 1.54 -10.70
C ASN A 29 15.23 3.00 -10.60
N PRO A 30 14.34 3.99 -10.38
CA PRO A 30 14.73 5.39 -10.28
C PRO A 30 15.66 5.71 -9.12
N LEU A 31 15.54 5.01 -7.98
CA LEU A 31 16.40 5.19 -6.81
C LEU A 31 17.80 4.61 -7.02
N GLU A 32 17.89 3.50 -7.76
CA GLU A 32 19.17 2.93 -8.17
C GLU A 32 19.92 3.89 -9.12
N ASN A 33 19.19 4.58 -9.99
CA ASN A 33 19.74 5.57 -10.92
C ASN A 33 20.00 6.94 -10.28
N HIS A 34 19.57 7.15 -9.03
CA HIS A 34 19.71 8.44 -8.36
C HIS A 34 21.20 8.72 -8.02
N PRO A 35 21.75 9.89 -8.37
CA PRO A 35 23.19 10.13 -8.35
C PRO A 35 23.82 10.18 -6.95
N SER A 36 23.05 10.50 -5.91
CA SER A 36 23.57 10.69 -4.54
C SER A 36 22.84 9.88 -3.46
N TRP A 37 21.50 9.87 -3.47
CA TRP A 37 20.64 9.30 -2.42
C TRP A 37 21.02 7.88 -1.95
N LYS A 38 21.35 6.97 -2.87
CA LYS A 38 21.69 5.59 -2.51
C LYS A 38 23.01 5.45 -1.75
N PHE A 39 23.92 6.42 -1.86
CA PHE A 39 25.21 6.36 -1.18
C PHE A 39 25.05 6.79 0.28
N THR A 40 25.52 5.96 1.20
CA THR A 40 25.45 6.21 2.64
C THR A 40 26.68 5.63 3.35
N LYS A 41 26.73 5.79 4.68
CA LYS A 41 27.70 5.09 5.53
C LYS A 41 27.02 3.93 6.25
N CYS A 42 27.76 2.84 6.42
CA CYS A 42 27.31 1.70 7.21
C CYS A 42 27.22 2.09 8.69
N PRO A 43 26.06 1.97 9.35
CA PRO A 43 25.92 2.40 10.74
C PRO A 43 26.75 1.54 11.72
N SER A 44 27.16 0.32 11.34
CA SER A 44 27.95 -0.56 12.21
C SER A 44 29.47 -0.42 12.07
N CYS A 45 29.98 0.16 10.98
CA CYS A 45 31.42 0.23 10.73
C CYS A 45 31.90 1.50 10.00
N GLU A 46 31.01 2.44 9.73
CA GLU A 46 31.26 3.76 9.13
C GLU A 46 31.88 3.77 7.72
N ARG A 47 32.01 2.60 7.08
CA ARG A 47 32.51 2.47 5.71
C ARG A 47 31.43 2.88 4.70
N ASP A 48 31.86 3.19 3.48
CA ASP A 48 30.95 3.44 2.35
C ASP A 48 30.02 2.24 2.13
N ALA A 49 28.73 2.53 2.02
CA ALA A 49 27.66 1.57 1.84
C ALA A 49 26.61 2.10 0.84
N LEU A 50 25.73 1.20 0.42
CA LEU A 50 24.58 1.53 -0.41
C LEU A 50 23.30 1.27 0.38
N ARG A 51 22.32 2.17 0.26
CA ARG A 51 20.95 1.93 0.70
C ARG A 51 20.33 0.86 -0.18
N GLU A 52 19.38 0.10 0.40
CA GLU A 52 18.42 -0.64 -0.42
C GLU A 52 17.65 0.36 -1.29
N THR A 53 17.52 0.05 -2.58
CA THR A 53 16.88 0.93 -3.56
C THR A 53 15.51 0.43 -3.97
N ASP A 54 15.13 -0.79 -3.60
CA ASP A 54 13.75 -1.26 -3.72
C ASP A 54 12.84 -0.61 -2.67
N THR A 55 11.61 -0.30 -3.06
CA THR A 55 10.57 0.23 -2.18
C THR A 55 9.58 -0.87 -1.80
N PHE A 56 8.85 -0.69 -0.71
CA PHE A 56 7.72 -1.56 -0.42
C PHE A 56 6.63 -1.41 -1.49
N ASP A 57 5.95 -2.53 -1.78
CA ASP A 57 4.72 -2.53 -2.56
C ASP A 57 3.59 -1.88 -1.74
N THR A 58 2.68 -1.18 -2.41
CA THR A 58 1.44 -0.60 -1.90
C THR A 58 0.59 -1.52 -1.01
N PHE A 59 0.73 -2.83 -1.16
CA PHE A 59 0.08 -3.79 -0.27
C PHE A 59 0.66 -3.79 1.15
N PHE A 60 1.91 -3.38 1.33
CA PHE A 60 2.53 -3.21 2.63
C PHE A 60 1.74 -2.19 3.46
N GLU A 61 1.49 -1.00 2.93
CA GLU A 61 0.75 0.05 3.63
C GLU A 61 -0.72 -0.34 3.86
N SER A 62 -1.38 -0.88 2.82
CA SER A 62 -2.79 -1.26 2.92
C SER A 62 -3.05 -2.51 3.79
N SER A 63 -2.02 -3.22 4.24
CA SER A 63 -2.18 -4.38 5.13
C SER A 63 -2.37 -4.03 6.60
N TRP A 64 -2.11 -2.79 7.01
CA TRP A 64 -2.20 -2.40 8.42
C TRP A 64 -2.78 -1.01 8.68
N TYR A 65 -3.15 -0.24 7.65
CA TYR A 65 -3.67 1.12 7.79
C TYR A 65 -4.86 1.27 8.76
N PHE A 66 -5.72 0.24 8.90
CA PHE A 66 -6.83 0.23 9.84
C PHE A 66 -6.35 0.28 11.31
N ASN A 67 -5.18 -0.27 11.62
CA ASN A 67 -4.54 -0.09 12.92
C ASN A 67 -4.09 1.37 13.11
N ARG A 68 -3.51 1.98 12.07
CA ARG A 68 -3.08 3.39 12.10
C ARG A 68 -4.27 4.32 12.36
N PHE A 69 -5.45 4.03 11.84
CA PHE A 69 -6.63 4.86 12.09
C PHE A 69 -7.09 4.90 13.54
N CYS A 70 -6.71 3.92 14.35
CA CYS A 70 -6.99 3.92 15.79
C CYS A 70 -6.24 5.07 16.50
N ASP A 71 -5.09 5.49 15.97
CA ASP A 71 -4.29 6.62 16.45
C ASP A 71 -3.55 7.32 15.29
N ALA A 72 -4.30 8.03 14.45
CA ALA A 72 -3.75 8.60 13.21
C ALA A 72 -2.72 9.73 13.43
N LYS A 73 -2.74 10.37 14.61
CA LYS A 73 -1.89 11.51 14.97
C LYS A 73 -0.77 11.15 15.96
N GLY A 74 -0.69 9.89 16.38
CA GLY A 74 0.37 9.43 17.27
C GLY A 74 1.76 9.44 16.63
N GLU A 75 2.77 9.61 17.47
CA GLU A 75 4.20 9.61 17.10
C GLU A 75 4.72 8.18 16.77
N VAL A 76 4.08 7.15 17.32
CA VAL A 76 4.36 5.74 17.02
C VAL A 76 3.41 5.21 15.95
N ALA A 77 3.72 4.06 15.33
CA ALA A 77 2.89 3.48 14.27
C ALA A 77 1.40 3.37 14.66
N PHE A 78 1.11 2.84 15.84
CA PHE A 78 -0.20 2.90 16.51
C PHE A 78 -0.03 2.56 18.00
N ASP A 79 -0.84 3.16 18.88
CA ASP A 79 -0.87 2.79 20.30
C ASP A 79 -1.72 1.53 20.54
N GLN A 80 -1.23 0.65 21.41
CA GLN A 80 -1.88 -0.63 21.70
C GLN A 80 -3.22 -0.46 22.40
N LYS A 81 -3.40 0.56 23.26
CA LYS A 81 -4.68 0.79 23.96
C LYS A 81 -5.74 1.28 22.99
N SER A 82 -5.37 2.20 22.10
CA SER A 82 -6.25 2.67 21.03
C SER A 82 -6.65 1.52 20.10
N ALA A 83 -5.70 0.69 19.68
CA ALA A 83 -5.97 -0.49 18.86
C ALA A 83 -6.90 -1.48 19.58
N GLN A 84 -6.68 -1.74 20.87
CA GLN A 84 -7.53 -2.64 21.66
C GLN A 84 -8.95 -2.11 21.87
N TYR A 85 -9.13 -0.79 21.86
CA TYR A 85 -10.46 -0.18 21.98
C TYR A 85 -11.25 -0.26 20.67
N TRP A 86 -10.60 -0.01 19.52
CA TRP A 86 -11.27 0.11 18.23
C TRP A 86 -11.31 -1.17 17.39
N LEU A 87 -10.43 -2.13 17.63
CA LEU A 87 -10.31 -3.34 16.83
C LEU A 87 -10.88 -4.58 17.54
N PRO A 88 -11.37 -5.58 16.80
CA PRO A 88 -11.38 -5.70 15.32
C PRO A 88 -12.36 -4.72 14.65
N VAL A 89 -12.20 -4.51 13.34
CA VAL A 89 -13.17 -3.71 12.57
C VAL A 89 -14.48 -4.49 12.47
N ASP A 90 -15.55 -3.95 13.05
CA ASP A 90 -16.86 -4.63 13.08
C ASP A 90 -17.40 -4.93 11.67
N GLN A 91 -17.31 -3.96 10.76
CA GLN A 91 -17.80 -4.09 9.40
C GLN A 91 -16.83 -3.45 8.40
N TYR A 92 -16.17 -4.29 7.61
CA TYR A 92 -15.37 -3.88 6.47
C TYR A 92 -16.20 -3.97 5.17
N ILE A 93 -16.09 -2.97 4.31
CA ILE A 93 -16.83 -2.89 3.03
C ILE A 93 -15.83 -2.63 1.92
N GLY A 94 -15.73 -3.53 0.95
CA GLY A 94 -14.76 -3.43 -0.13
C GLY A 94 -15.07 -4.34 -1.31
N GLY A 95 -14.56 -4.04 -2.49
CA GLY A 95 -14.82 -4.85 -3.68
C GLY A 95 -14.20 -6.25 -3.60
N VAL A 96 -14.81 -7.23 -4.27
CA VAL A 96 -14.36 -8.63 -4.27
C VAL A 96 -12.99 -8.82 -4.92
N GLU A 97 -12.55 -7.86 -5.75
CA GLU A 97 -11.22 -7.84 -6.36
C GLU A 97 -10.08 -7.88 -5.33
N HIS A 98 -10.34 -7.47 -4.08
CA HIS A 98 -9.36 -7.49 -2.99
C HIS A 98 -9.36 -8.79 -2.17
N ALA A 99 -10.15 -9.80 -2.54
CA ALA A 99 -10.33 -11.05 -1.78
C ALA A 99 -9.04 -11.84 -1.52
N VAL A 100 -8.12 -11.88 -2.49
CA VAL A 100 -6.90 -12.72 -2.38
C VAL A 100 -5.66 -11.90 -1.98
N LEU A 101 -5.57 -10.63 -2.36
CA LEU A 101 -4.40 -9.80 -2.06
C LEU A 101 -4.59 -9.10 -0.71
N HIS A 102 -5.14 -7.89 -0.71
CA HIS A 102 -5.30 -7.06 0.48
C HIS A 102 -5.97 -7.80 1.66
N LEU A 103 -7.05 -8.55 1.44
CA LEU A 103 -7.72 -9.26 2.53
C LEU A 103 -6.86 -10.38 3.11
N LEU A 104 -6.06 -11.09 2.30
CA LEU A 104 -5.11 -12.09 2.82
C LEU A 104 -3.95 -11.42 3.56
N TYR A 105 -3.37 -10.36 2.99
CA TYR A 105 -2.25 -9.66 3.60
C TYR A 105 -2.64 -8.97 4.90
N SER A 106 -3.84 -8.38 4.99
CA SER A 106 -4.35 -7.78 6.24
C SER A 106 -4.46 -8.81 7.36
N ARG A 107 -4.93 -10.02 7.05
CA ARG A 107 -4.98 -11.13 8.01
C ARG A 107 -3.60 -11.59 8.43
N PHE A 108 -2.67 -11.72 7.47
CA PHE A 108 -1.29 -12.06 7.73
C PHE A 108 -0.62 -11.04 8.66
N PHE A 109 -0.72 -9.74 8.34
CA PHE A 109 -0.15 -8.66 9.14
C PHE A 109 -0.75 -8.63 10.56
N THR A 110 -2.07 -8.78 10.69
CA THR A 110 -2.73 -8.81 12.00
C THR A 110 -2.19 -9.94 12.88
N ARG A 111 -2.07 -11.14 12.34
CA ARG A 111 -1.53 -12.30 13.06
C ARG A 111 -0.03 -12.16 13.37
N ALA A 112 0.75 -11.56 12.46
CA ALA A 112 2.15 -11.26 12.67
C ALA A 112 2.34 -10.24 13.80
N LEU A 113 1.59 -9.13 13.76
CA LEU A 113 1.58 -8.09 14.79
C LEU A 113 1.14 -8.64 16.15
N ARG A 114 0.16 -9.54 16.18
CA ARG A 114 -0.21 -10.28 17.40
C ARG A 114 0.96 -11.10 17.94
N LYS A 115 1.61 -11.90 17.09
CA LYS A 115 2.78 -12.71 17.50
C LYS A 115 3.93 -11.86 18.01
N CYS A 116 4.12 -10.66 17.46
CA CYS A 116 5.11 -9.70 17.91
C CYS A 116 4.67 -8.87 19.14
N GLY A 117 3.46 -9.08 19.66
CA GLY A 117 2.95 -8.42 20.88
C GLY A 117 2.32 -7.05 20.68
N TYR A 118 2.17 -6.56 19.45
CA TYR A 118 1.58 -5.25 19.15
C TYR A 118 0.05 -5.24 19.16
N LEU A 119 -0.58 -6.39 18.89
CA LEU A 119 -2.03 -6.55 18.85
C LEU A 119 -2.50 -7.74 19.70
N ASN A 120 -3.77 -7.72 20.10
CA ASN A 120 -4.40 -8.81 20.83
C ASN A 120 -5.71 -9.30 20.16
N ILE A 121 -5.70 -9.33 18.83
CA ILE A 121 -6.81 -9.83 17.99
C ILE A 121 -6.30 -10.89 17.00
N ASP A 122 -7.15 -11.81 16.59
CA ASP A 122 -6.79 -12.91 15.67
C ASP A 122 -7.07 -12.59 14.19
N GLU A 123 -8.08 -11.75 13.94
CA GLU A 123 -8.53 -11.34 12.63
C GLU A 123 -8.83 -9.84 12.63
N PRO A 124 -8.53 -9.11 11.53
CA PRO A 124 -8.72 -7.66 11.46
C PRO A 124 -10.18 -7.22 11.26
N PHE A 125 -11.02 -8.08 10.68
CA PHE A 125 -12.37 -7.74 10.25
C PHE A 125 -13.36 -8.82 10.74
N ASP A 126 -14.35 -8.43 11.55
CA ASP A 126 -15.39 -9.34 12.04
C ASP A 126 -16.50 -9.56 10.99
N GLY A 127 -16.81 -8.51 10.23
CA GLY A 127 -17.74 -8.53 9.11
C GLY A 127 -17.09 -8.06 7.82
N LEU A 128 -17.39 -8.74 6.71
CA LEU A 128 -17.00 -8.32 5.36
C LEU A 128 -18.25 -8.25 4.46
N MET A 129 -18.50 -7.09 3.87
CA MET A 129 -19.51 -6.91 2.85
C MET A 129 -18.84 -6.52 1.53
N THR A 130 -18.99 -7.35 0.51
CA THR A 130 -18.47 -7.05 -0.81
C THR A 130 -19.51 -6.33 -1.67
N GLN A 131 -19.34 -5.02 -1.87
CA GLN A 131 -20.27 -4.27 -2.73
C GLN A 131 -20.14 -4.71 -4.19
N GLY A 132 -21.28 -4.71 -4.90
CA GLY A 132 -21.31 -4.93 -6.34
C GLY A 132 -20.71 -3.76 -7.12
N MET A 133 -20.35 -4.00 -8.38
CA MET A 133 -19.84 -2.97 -9.26
C MET A 133 -20.93 -1.96 -9.65
N VAL A 134 -20.56 -0.68 -9.69
CA VAL A 134 -21.40 0.34 -10.32
C VAL A 134 -21.24 0.26 -11.83
N CYS A 135 -22.31 -0.13 -12.52
CA CYS A 135 -22.33 -0.25 -13.98
C CYS A 135 -23.03 0.95 -14.62
N HIS A 136 -22.46 1.48 -15.69
CA HIS A 136 -23.11 2.45 -16.58
C HIS A 136 -23.18 1.90 -18.01
N GLU A 137 -24.18 2.32 -18.77
CA GLU A 137 -24.32 1.90 -20.17
C GLU A 137 -23.13 2.34 -21.01
N THR A 138 -22.66 1.45 -21.88
CA THR A 138 -21.66 1.75 -22.91
C THR A 138 -22.28 1.62 -24.29
N TYR A 139 -21.87 2.50 -25.19
CA TYR A 139 -22.41 2.59 -26.54
C TYR A 139 -21.31 2.36 -27.57
N LYS A 140 -21.66 1.74 -28.70
CA LYS A 140 -20.74 1.46 -29.81
C LYS A 140 -21.43 1.73 -31.14
N ASP A 141 -20.75 2.41 -32.06
CA ASP A 141 -21.21 2.56 -33.45
C ASP A 141 -20.30 1.76 -34.42
N SER A 142 -20.48 1.94 -35.72
CA SER A 142 -19.67 1.26 -36.75
C SER A 142 -18.20 1.67 -36.75
N THR A 143 -17.85 2.78 -36.08
CA THR A 143 -16.49 3.34 -36.01
C THR A 143 -15.77 2.98 -34.72
N GLY A 144 -16.49 2.60 -33.66
CA GLY A 144 -15.88 2.15 -32.41
C GLY A 144 -16.74 2.42 -31.16
N TRP A 145 -16.11 2.29 -29.99
CA TRP A 145 -16.73 2.63 -28.71
C TRP A 145 -16.92 4.14 -28.59
N LEU A 146 -18.11 4.54 -28.13
CA LEU A 146 -18.42 5.94 -27.89
C LEU A 146 -18.00 6.31 -26.46
N PHE A 147 -17.08 7.27 -26.35
CA PHE A 147 -16.74 7.90 -25.09
C PHE A 147 -17.73 9.03 -24.79
N SER A 148 -18.27 9.04 -23.57
CA SER A 148 -19.20 10.08 -23.16
C SER A 148 -18.51 11.45 -23.20
N LYS A 149 -19.08 12.41 -23.94
CA LYS A 149 -18.73 13.83 -23.85
C LYS A 149 -19.84 14.54 -23.09
N PRO A 150 -19.53 15.42 -22.12
CA PRO A 150 -20.56 16.20 -21.43
C PRO A 150 -21.45 16.92 -22.45
N GLY A 151 -22.77 16.73 -22.37
CA GLY A 151 -23.77 17.44 -23.18
C GLY A 151 -24.16 16.82 -24.53
N ASN A 152 -23.73 15.61 -24.87
CA ASN A 152 -24.14 14.93 -26.12
C ASN A 152 -24.87 13.60 -25.83
N GLU A 153 -26.19 13.66 -25.66
CA GLU A 153 -27.05 12.47 -25.68
C GLU A 153 -27.26 11.99 -27.13
N LYS A 154 -26.27 11.29 -27.70
CA LYS A 154 -26.49 10.60 -28.97
C LYS A 154 -27.16 9.26 -28.71
N ARG A 155 -28.39 9.08 -29.23
CA ARG A 155 -29.10 7.80 -29.32
C ARG A 155 -28.28 6.81 -30.14
N CYS A 156 -27.45 6.00 -29.49
CA CYS A 156 -26.73 4.91 -30.11
C CYS A 156 -27.20 3.56 -29.56
N ARG A 157 -26.95 2.46 -30.29
CA ARG A 157 -27.47 1.14 -29.92
C ARG A 157 -26.85 0.70 -28.60
N ARG A 158 -27.73 0.38 -27.64
CA ARG A 158 -27.40 -0.12 -26.30
C ARG A 158 -26.63 -1.43 -26.41
N VAL A 159 -25.44 -1.49 -25.82
CA VAL A 159 -24.71 -2.75 -25.63
C VAL A 159 -24.89 -3.15 -24.17
N ARG A 160 -25.64 -4.22 -23.91
CA ARG A 160 -25.67 -4.84 -22.57
C ARG A 160 -24.44 -5.75 -22.45
N LYS A 161 -23.59 -5.49 -21.47
CA LYS A 161 -22.72 -6.56 -20.94
C LYS A 161 -23.56 -7.42 -20.00
N PHE A 162 -23.36 -8.73 -20.09
CA PHE A 162 -23.96 -9.74 -19.22
C PHE A 162 -23.69 -9.43 -17.75
#